data_AF-A0A4V5NFM0-F1
#
_entry.id   AF-A0A4V5NFM0-F1
#
_cell.length_a   1.000
_cell.length_b   1.000
_cell.length_c   1.000
_cell.angle_alpha   90.00
_cell.angle_beta   90.00
_cell.angle_gamma   90.00
#
_symmetry.space_group_name_H-M   'P 1'
#
loop_
_entity.id
_entity.type
_entity.pdbx_description
1 polymer ?
#
loop_
_entity_poly.entity_id
_entity_poly.type
_entity_poly.pdbx_seq_one_letter_code
_entity_poly.pdbx_strand_id
1 'polypeptide(L)'
;MFQFHLPNFSAWSLPTGTAIKLPKAAVHDIEERPEKRARTLKHLLKANHINHSVIYNELRFHNHTPHILGSAVCVSNTMYIYGADSDELNHIYDAESRHLEPWRDSPGEIAKHDWRDNLGKREYQRAYIDFFEDQLVQHGYDWQALLNEFLLQGKEPLINNLISGLGHPLIHLGYAQELSSRTVAIESLALAACFYNDWHVYLDDPKYTKPAPNPTDSLFTILDR
;
A
#
# COMPACT_ATOMS: atom_id res chain seq x y z
N MET A 1 -8.73 35.75 10.47
CA MET A 1 -8.32 34.74 11.48
C MET A 1 -9.53 33.84 11.67
N PHE A 2 -9.60 32.73 10.91
CA PHE A 2 -10.78 31.84 10.92
C PHE A 2 -10.52 30.69 11.89
N GLN A 3 -11.31 30.63 12.95
CA GLN A 3 -11.27 29.59 13.98
C GLN A 3 -12.41 28.63 13.70
N PHE A 4 -12.09 27.39 13.32
CA PHE A 4 -13.09 26.34 13.14
C PHE A 4 -13.47 25.75 14.50
N HIS A 5 -14.76 25.77 14.84
CA HIS A 5 -15.32 24.96 15.92
C HIS A 5 -15.71 23.60 15.35
N LEU A 6 -15.04 22.54 15.83
CA LEU A 6 -15.44 21.17 15.56
C LEU A 6 -16.71 20.85 16.38
N PRO A 7 -17.69 20.14 15.81
CA PRO A 7 -18.87 19.71 16.55
C PRO A 7 -18.47 18.72 17.65
N ASN A 8 -19.00 18.98 18.85
CA ASN A 8 -18.81 18.15 20.03
C ASN A 8 -19.67 16.88 19.88
N PHE A 9 -19.09 15.80 19.39
CA PHE A 9 -19.76 14.50 19.37
C PHE A 9 -19.83 13.97 20.80
N SER A 10 -21.01 14.09 21.41
CA SER A 10 -21.32 13.48 22.71
C SER A 10 -20.99 11.98 22.65
N ALA A 11 -20.10 11.57 23.54
CA ALA A 11 -19.54 10.23 23.65
C ALA A 11 -20.62 9.14 23.62
N TRP A 12 -20.57 8.29 22.60
CA TRP A 12 -21.06 6.93 22.73
C TRP A 12 -20.16 6.22 23.73
N SER A 13 -20.67 6.01 24.95
CA SER A 13 -20.02 5.19 25.96
C SER A 13 -20.07 3.72 25.52
N LEU A 14 -19.11 3.32 24.69
CA LEU A 14 -18.76 1.92 24.50
C LEU A 14 -18.24 1.37 25.84
N PRO A 15 -18.57 0.11 26.20
CA PRO A 15 -18.05 -0.49 27.41
C PRO A 15 -16.52 -0.49 27.35
N THR A 16 -15.90 -0.26 28.50
CA THR A 16 -14.46 -0.10 28.71
C THR A 16 -13.68 -1.36 28.32
N GLY A 17 -13.50 -1.59 27.02
CA GLY A 17 -12.33 -2.27 26.51
C GLY A 17 -11.18 -1.30 26.64
N THR A 18 -10.17 -1.60 27.46
CA THR A 18 -8.89 -0.91 27.39
C THR A 18 -8.39 -1.03 25.96
N ALA A 19 -8.53 0.02 25.15
CA ALA A 19 -7.95 0.07 23.82
C ALA A 19 -6.48 -0.31 23.98
N ILE A 20 -6.08 -1.42 23.36
CA ILE A 20 -4.70 -1.90 23.44
C ILE A 20 -3.86 -0.78 22.83
N LYS A 21 -3.13 -0.04 23.67
CA LYS A 21 -2.20 0.99 23.21
C LYS A 21 -0.98 0.27 22.64
N LEU A 22 -1.09 -0.12 21.37
CA LEU A 22 0.04 -0.63 20.63
C LEU A 22 1.01 0.52 20.36
N PRO A 23 2.31 0.37 20.64
CA PRO A 23 3.29 1.36 20.24
C PRO A 23 3.30 1.48 18.71
N LYS A 24 3.47 2.70 18.20
CA LYS A 24 3.63 2.92 16.76
C LYS A 24 4.85 2.11 16.28
N ALA A 25 4.69 1.40 15.17
CA ALA A 25 5.80 0.72 14.52
C ALA A 25 6.91 1.73 14.17
N ALA A 26 8.16 1.28 14.21
CA ALA A 26 9.28 2.12 13.82
C ALA A 26 9.20 2.43 12.32
N VAL A 27 9.39 3.70 11.95
CA VAL A 27 9.50 4.11 10.56
C VAL A 27 10.99 4.22 10.20
N HIS A 28 11.39 3.44 9.22
CA HIS A 28 12.73 3.35 8.67
C HIS A 28 12.84 4.26 7.44
N ASP A 29 12.96 5.56 7.65
CA ASP A 29 13.09 6.51 6.54
C ASP A 29 14.32 6.23 5.68
N ILE A 30 14.15 5.56 4.54
CA ILE A 30 15.25 5.25 3.63
C ILE A 30 15.52 6.35 2.62
N GLU A 31 14.65 7.35 2.54
CA GLU A 31 14.79 8.44 1.59
C GLU A 31 15.88 9.43 2.02
N GLU A 32 15.96 9.71 3.32
CA GLU A 32 16.86 10.73 3.89
C GLU A 32 18.03 10.17 4.70
N ARG A 33 18.01 8.88 5.08
CA ARG A 33 19.07 8.29 5.92
C ARG A 33 20.43 8.23 5.21
N PRO A 34 21.52 8.69 5.87
CA PRO A 34 22.87 8.66 5.31
C PRO A 34 23.57 7.29 5.41
N GLU A 35 22.92 6.25 5.92
CA GLU A 35 23.52 4.91 6.03
C GLU A 35 23.67 4.26 4.66
N LYS A 36 24.82 3.60 4.40
CA LYS A 36 25.10 2.88 3.13
C LYS A 36 23.95 1.93 2.77
N ARG A 37 23.51 1.14 3.74
CA ARG A 37 22.42 0.16 3.59
C ARG A 37 21.09 0.81 3.20
N ALA A 38 20.69 1.89 3.86
CA ALA A 38 19.45 2.59 3.55
C ALA A 38 19.46 3.15 2.11
N ARG A 39 20.60 3.71 1.69
CA ARG A 39 20.79 4.15 0.30
C ARG A 39 20.74 2.97 -0.68
N THR A 40 21.42 1.86 -0.39
CA THR A 40 21.36 0.67 -1.24
C THR A 40 19.94 0.17 -1.39
N LEU A 41 19.17 0.05 -0.31
CA LEU A 41 17.76 -0.33 -0.38
C LEU A 41 16.96 0.62 -1.26
N LYS A 42 17.08 1.94 -1.05
CA LYS A 42 16.43 2.97 -1.87
C LYS A 42 16.78 2.81 -3.36
N HIS A 43 18.05 2.59 -3.68
CA HIS A 43 18.51 2.42 -5.06
C HIS A 43 17.96 1.15 -5.70
N LEU A 44 17.94 0.04 -4.97
CA LEU A 44 17.42 -1.24 -5.46
C LEU A 44 15.89 -1.21 -5.66
N LEU A 45 15.15 -0.56 -4.75
CA LEU A 45 13.70 -0.35 -4.92
C LEU A 45 13.41 0.50 -6.16
N LYS A 46 14.17 1.58 -6.39
CA LYS A 46 14.04 2.39 -7.60
C LYS A 46 14.44 1.63 -8.86
N ALA A 47 15.52 0.86 -8.82
CA ALA A 47 15.95 0.02 -9.93
C ALA A 47 14.87 -1.03 -10.27
N ASN A 48 14.25 -1.65 -9.26
CA ASN A 48 13.12 -2.55 -9.46
C ASN A 48 11.96 -1.84 -10.15
N HIS A 49 11.55 -0.69 -9.62
CA HIS A 49 10.44 0.10 -10.13
C HIS A 49 10.64 0.52 -11.59
N ILE A 50 11.87 0.92 -11.97
CA ILE A 50 12.18 1.36 -13.32
C ILE A 50 12.27 0.19 -14.29
N ASN A 51 12.84 -0.94 -13.86
CA ASN A 51 13.21 -2.02 -14.78
C ASN A 51 12.15 -3.11 -14.89
N HIS A 52 11.32 -3.34 -13.87
CA HIS A 52 10.44 -4.50 -13.80
C HIS A 52 8.99 -4.12 -13.55
N SER A 53 8.07 -4.84 -14.22
CA SER A 53 6.63 -4.69 -14.02
C SER A 53 6.21 -5.08 -12.60
N VAL A 54 5.16 -4.43 -12.08
CA VAL A 54 4.56 -4.79 -10.77
C VAL A 54 3.71 -6.05 -10.84
N ILE A 55 3.21 -6.42 -12.02
CA ILE A 55 2.51 -7.67 -12.30
C ILE A 55 3.18 -8.40 -13.46
N TYR A 56 3.64 -9.62 -13.23
CA TYR A 56 4.37 -10.46 -14.20
C TYR A 56 3.68 -11.81 -14.42
N ASN A 57 4.27 -12.64 -15.30
CA ASN A 57 3.78 -13.96 -15.67
C ASN A 57 2.32 -13.91 -16.17
N GLU A 58 2.13 -13.28 -17.34
CA GLU A 58 0.81 -13.06 -17.95
C GLU A 58 -0.16 -12.28 -17.04
N LEU A 59 0.34 -11.29 -16.29
CA LEU A 59 -0.47 -10.44 -15.40
C LEU A 59 -1.15 -11.24 -14.25
N ARG A 60 -0.48 -12.28 -13.74
CA ARG A 60 -1.01 -13.14 -12.66
C ARG A 60 -0.28 -12.98 -11.34
N PHE A 61 1.03 -12.81 -11.37
CA PHE A 61 1.87 -12.75 -10.17
C PHE A 61 2.33 -11.33 -9.89
N HIS A 62 2.61 -11.04 -8.62
CA HIS A 62 3.00 -9.72 -8.13
C HIS A 62 4.50 -9.67 -7.95
N ASN A 63 5.15 -8.57 -8.33
CA ASN A 63 6.57 -8.41 -8.07
C ASN A 63 6.83 -8.37 -6.55
N HIS A 64 7.52 -9.39 -6.04
CA HIS A 64 7.75 -9.55 -4.60
C HIS A 64 9.00 -8.81 -4.09
N THR A 65 9.84 -8.30 -4.99
CA THR A 65 11.12 -7.67 -4.66
C THR A 65 11.01 -6.55 -3.61
N PRO A 66 10.01 -5.64 -3.66
CA PRO A 66 9.93 -4.55 -2.68
C PRO A 66 9.79 -5.03 -1.22
N HIS A 67 8.99 -6.06 -0.98
CA HIS A 67 8.76 -6.56 0.38
C HIS A 67 9.83 -7.56 0.82
N ILE A 68 10.47 -8.30 -0.10
CA ILE A 68 11.64 -9.13 0.24
C ILE A 68 12.79 -8.23 0.69
N LEU A 69 13.13 -7.20 -0.10
CA LEU A 69 14.17 -6.24 0.24
C LEU A 69 13.81 -5.43 1.49
N GLY A 70 12.55 -5.01 1.61
CA GLY A 70 12.04 -4.36 2.81
C GLY A 70 12.21 -5.24 4.05
N SER A 71 11.80 -6.51 3.98
CA SER A 71 11.90 -7.46 5.08
C SER A 71 13.34 -7.71 5.53
N ALA A 72 14.27 -7.83 4.57
CA ALA A 72 15.69 -8.02 4.86
C ALA A 72 16.29 -6.88 5.71
N VAL A 73 15.66 -5.70 5.68
CA VAL A 73 16.06 -4.52 6.45
C VAL A 73 15.16 -4.28 7.69
N CYS A 74 13.86 -4.55 7.58
CA CYS A 74 12.83 -4.14 8.55
C CYS A 74 12.45 -5.18 9.61
N VAL A 75 12.69 -6.48 9.39
CA VAL A 75 12.21 -7.56 10.30
C VAL A 75 12.93 -7.59 11.66
N SER A 76 13.52 -6.48 12.11
CA SER A 76 13.90 -6.41 13.50
C SER A 76 14.29 -5.05 14.08
N ASN A 77 13.55 -4.66 15.12
CA ASN A 77 14.07 -3.79 16.17
C ASN A 77 15.04 -4.54 17.13
N THR A 78 15.35 -5.82 16.88
CA THR A 78 16.26 -6.68 17.67
C THR A 78 17.49 -7.19 16.86
N MET A 79 17.44 -7.15 15.52
CA MET A 79 18.45 -7.56 14.53
C MET A 79 19.20 -6.33 13.98
N TYR A 80 19.39 -5.33 14.84
CA TYR A 80 20.56 -4.46 14.73
C TYR A 80 21.89 -5.23 14.91
N ILE A 81 21.83 -6.56 15.11
CA ILE A 81 22.97 -7.46 15.26
C ILE A 81 23.30 -8.22 13.95
N TYR A 82 22.36 -8.38 12.98
CA TYR A 82 22.59 -9.14 11.72
C TYR A 82 21.72 -8.70 10.51
N GLY A 83 21.28 -7.44 10.41
CA GLY A 83 20.56 -6.97 9.21
C GLY A 83 21.42 -7.09 7.94
N ALA A 84 20.82 -7.48 6.81
CA ALA A 84 21.52 -7.68 5.54
C ALA A 84 22.38 -6.45 5.19
N ASP A 85 23.66 -6.66 4.92
CA ASP A 85 24.50 -5.59 4.40
C ASP A 85 24.15 -5.31 2.93
N SER A 86 24.62 -4.19 2.43
CA SER A 86 24.50 -3.73 1.06
C SER A 86 24.80 -4.83 0.04
N ASP A 87 25.82 -5.66 0.27
CA ASP A 87 26.22 -6.71 -0.68
C ASP A 87 25.19 -7.84 -0.71
N GLU A 88 24.60 -8.18 0.44
CA GLU A 88 23.51 -9.16 0.53
C GLU A 88 22.21 -8.62 -0.08
N LEU A 89 21.91 -7.33 0.09
CA LEU A 89 20.78 -6.70 -0.60
C LEU A 89 20.92 -6.75 -2.13
N ASN A 90 22.13 -6.52 -2.66
CA ASN A 90 22.40 -6.66 -4.09
C ASN A 90 22.22 -8.12 -4.54
N HIS A 91 22.74 -9.09 -3.77
CA HIS A 91 22.56 -10.51 -4.10
C HIS A 91 21.08 -10.92 -4.12
N ILE A 92 20.30 -10.48 -3.13
CA ILE A 92 18.84 -10.72 -3.10
C ILE A 92 18.19 -10.12 -4.35
N TYR A 93 18.50 -8.86 -4.69
CA TYR A 93 17.96 -8.22 -5.87
C TYR A 93 18.34 -8.95 -7.17
N ASP A 94 19.60 -9.35 -7.31
CA ASP A 94 20.10 -10.08 -8.48
C ASP A 94 19.47 -11.47 -8.62
N ALA A 95 19.09 -12.10 -7.51
CA ALA A 95 18.40 -13.38 -7.52
C ALA A 95 16.92 -13.22 -7.93
N GLU A 96 16.22 -12.27 -7.31
CA GLU A 96 14.79 -12.02 -7.58
C GLU A 96 14.55 -11.46 -8.99
N SER A 97 15.38 -10.51 -9.45
CA SER A 97 15.22 -9.85 -10.75
C SER A 97 15.29 -10.78 -11.96
N ARG A 98 15.98 -11.93 -11.85
CA ARG A 98 16.09 -12.92 -12.94
C ARG A 98 14.76 -13.52 -13.37
N HIS A 99 13.77 -13.51 -12.48
CA HIS A 99 12.46 -14.10 -12.71
C HIS A 99 11.41 -13.05 -13.09
N LEU A 100 11.77 -11.77 -13.04
CA LEU A 100 10.86 -10.66 -13.33
C LEU A 100 10.87 -10.31 -14.81
N GLU A 101 9.74 -9.76 -15.24
CA GLU A 101 9.56 -9.25 -16.59
C GLU A 101 9.77 -7.73 -16.62
N PRO A 102 10.34 -7.20 -17.70
CA PRO A 102 10.38 -5.75 -17.90
C PRO A 102 8.98 -5.19 -18.14
N TRP A 103 8.85 -3.88 -18.02
CA TRP A 103 7.62 -3.19 -18.37
C TRP A 103 7.20 -3.47 -19.81
N ARG A 104 5.88 -3.63 -20.00
CA ARG A 104 5.24 -3.62 -21.31
C ARG A 104 4.42 -2.34 -21.43
N ASP A 105 4.36 -1.81 -22.64
CA ASP A 105 3.57 -0.61 -22.92
C ASP A 105 2.10 -0.86 -22.61
N SER A 106 1.44 0.16 -22.04
CA SER A 106 0.02 0.09 -21.74
C SER A 106 -0.82 0.23 -23.01
N PRO A 107 -2.02 -0.38 -23.09
CA PRO A 107 -2.91 -0.19 -24.23
C PRO A 107 -3.34 1.26 -24.46
N GLY A 108 -3.27 2.11 -23.42
CA GLY A 108 -3.57 3.53 -23.50
C GLY A 108 -3.14 4.26 -22.24
N GLU A 109 -3.19 5.59 -22.28
CA GLU A 109 -2.88 6.45 -21.15
C GLU A 109 -4.08 6.56 -20.20
N ILE A 110 -3.80 6.93 -18.95
CA ILE A 110 -4.81 7.17 -17.92
C ILE A 110 -4.70 8.63 -17.45
N ALA A 111 -5.82 9.34 -17.42
CA ALA A 111 -5.90 10.71 -16.95
C ALA A 111 -6.84 10.85 -15.74
N LYS A 112 -6.79 12.01 -15.08
CA LYS A 112 -7.54 12.26 -13.84
C LYS A 112 -9.06 12.18 -14.01
N HIS A 113 -9.59 12.36 -15.22
CA HIS A 113 -11.03 12.37 -15.47
C HIS A 113 -11.60 10.98 -15.79
N ASP A 114 -10.77 10.03 -16.22
CA ASP A 114 -11.16 8.72 -16.73
C ASP A 114 -10.41 7.55 -16.06
N TRP A 115 -9.54 7.82 -15.07
CA TRP A 115 -8.75 6.78 -14.40
C TRP A 115 -9.57 5.64 -13.79
N ARG A 116 -10.84 5.87 -13.47
CA ARG A 116 -11.74 4.84 -12.94
C ARG A 116 -12.25 3.87 -14.01
N ASP A 117 -12.27 4.27 -15.28
CA ASP A 117 -12.84 3.49 -16.39
C ASP A 117 -12.00 2.25 -16.76
N ASN A 118 -10.75 2.23 -16.29
CA ASN A 118 -9.80 1.13 -16.50
C ASN A 118 -9.50 0.35 -15.22
N LEU A 119 -10.29 0.49 -14.16
CA LEU A 119 -10.09 -0.27 -12.92
C LEU A 119 -10.27 -1.77 -13.18
N GLY A 120 -9.44 -2.58 -12.54
CA GLY A 120 -9.43 -4.04 -12.69
C GLY A 120 -8.73 -4.55 -13.96
N LYS A 121 -8.29 -3.64 -14.86
CA LYS A 121 -7.57 -3.98 -16.09
C LYS A 121 -6.06 -4.00 -15.84
N ARG A 122 -5.49 -5.18 -15.65
CA ARG A 122 -4.08 -5.37 -15.25
C ARG A 122 -3.09 -4.96 -16.33
N GLU A 123 -3.51 -4.96 -17.59
CA GLU A 123 -2.75 -4.49 -18.73
C GLU A 123 -2.47 -2.97 -18.68
N TYR A 124 -3.22 -2.23 -17.85
CA TYR A 124 -2.99 -0.81 -17.57
C TYR A 124 -1.99 -0.54 -16.44
N GLN A 125 -1.32 -1.57 -15.90
CA GLN A 125 -0.37 -1.39 -14.78
C GLN A 125 0.65 -0.29 -15.04
N ARG A 126 1.18 -0.18 -16.26
CA ARG A 126 2.16 0.84 -16.60
C ARG A 126 1.55 2.24 -16.60
N ALA A 127 0.39 2.41 -17.24
CA ALA A 127 -0.32 3.68 -17.25
C ALA A 127 -0.77 4.13 -15.85
N TYR A 128 -1.13 3.20 -14.95
CA TYR A 128 -1.43 3.55 -13.56
C TYR A 128 -0.20 4.03 -12.80
N ILE A 129 0.96 3.41 -13.01
CA ILE A 129 2.21 3.89 -12.40
C ILE A 129 2.49 5.32 -12.87
N ASP A 130 2.51 5.55 -14.18
CA ASP A 130 2.79 6.86 -14.76
C ASP A 130 1.76 7.91 -14.25
N PHE A 131 0.46 7.55 -14.19
CA PHE A 131 -0.60 8.39 -13.65
C PHE A 131 -0.36 8.78 -12.18
N PHE A 132 -0.05 7.82 -11.31
CA PHE A 132 0.18 8.10 -9.88
C PHE A 132 1.49 8.85 -9.63
N GLU A 133 2.51 8.65 -10.46
CA GLU A 133 3.72 9.49 -10.46
C GLU A 133 3.38 10.95 -10.81
N ASP A 134 2.58 11.18 -11.85
CA ASP A 134 2.12 12.52 -12.22
C ASP A 134 1.27 13.16 -11.13
N GLN A 135 0.37 12.40 -10.51
CA GLN A 135 -0.41 12.89 -9.37
C GLN A 135 0.51 13.22 -8.19
N LEU A 136 1.52 12.40 -7.90
CA LEU A 136 2.48 12.69 -6.83
C LEU A 136 3.18 14.06 -7.05
N VAL A 137 3.54 14.39 -8.28
CA VAL A 137 4.10 15.70 -8.63
C VAL A 137 3.09 16.82 -8.38
N GLN A 138 1.82 16.64 -8.74
CA GLN A 138 0.75 17.61 -8.49
C GLN A 138 0.50 17.84 -6.98
N HIS A 139 0.75 16.82 -6.16
CA HIS A 139 0.73 16.93 -4.69
C HIS A 139 2.04 17.49 -4.08
N GLY A 140 2.97 17.99 -4.89
CA GLY A 140 4.24 18.53 -4.39
C GLY A 140 5.13 17.47 -3.75
N TYR A 141 5.04 16.22 -4.21
CA TYR A 141 5.70 15.03 -3.67
C TYR A 141 5.25 14.60 -2.26
N ASP A 142 4.11 15.11 -1.78
CA ASP A 142 3.45 14.60 -0.58
C ASP A 142 2.64 13.33 -0.91
N TRP A 143 3.30 12.18 -0.75
CA TRP A 143 2.71 10.87 -0.98
C TRP A 143 1.63 10.51 0.06
N GLN A 144 1.61 11.12 1.24
CA GLN A 144 0.54 10.89 2.22
C GLN A 144 -0.75 11.60 1.78
N ALA A 145 -0.63 12.82 1.26
CA ALA A 145 -1.75 13.52 0.64
C ALA A 145 -2.30 12.75 -0.58
N LEU A 146 -1.42 12.22 -1.43
CA LEU A 146 -1.80 11.35 -2.55
C LEU A 146 -2.58 10.12 -2.07
N LEU A 147 -2.05 9.37 -1.10
CA LEU A 147 -2.74 8.21 -0.54
C LEU A 147 -4.10 8.59 0.06
N ASN A 148 -4.19 9.73 0.74
CA ASN A 148 -5.45 10.20 1.30
C ASN A 148 -6.48 10.51 0.19
N GLU A 149 -6.09 11.17 -0.89
CA GLU A 149 -6.98 11.46 -2.03
C GLU A 149 -7.52 10.17 -2.68
N PHE A 150 -6.65 9.22 -3.00
CA PHE A 150 -7.05 8.05 -3.79
C PHE A 150 -7.57 6.86 -2.95
N LEU A 151 -7.07 6.68 -1.73
CA LEU A 151 -7.51 5.58 -0.86
C LEU A 151 -8.71 5.95 0.00
N LEU A 152 -8.79 7.17 0.52
CA LEU A 152 -9.74 7.51 1.60
C LEU A 152 -10.85 8.47 1.18
N GLN A 153 -10.60 9.30 0.17
CA GLN A 153 -11.55 10.31 -0.29
C GLN A 153 -12.37 9.83 -1.49
N GLY A 154 -13.41 10.60 -1.80
CA GLY A 154 -14.34 10.31 -2.88
C GLY A 154 -15.53 9.46 -2.44
N LYS A 155 -16.42 9.17 -3.40
CA LYS A 155 -17.63 8.36 -3.16
C LYS A 155 -17.33 6.86 -3.09
N GLU A 156 -16.29 6.42 -3.78
CA GLU A 156 -15.91 5.01 -3.95
C GLU A 156 -14.39 4.88 -3.70
N PRO A 157 -13.97 4.90 -2.42
CA PRO A 157 -12.57 4.94 -2.03
C PRO A 157 -11.86 3.61 -2.34
N LEU A 158 -10.60 3.66 -2.78
CA LEU A 158 -9.84 2.44 -3.12
C LEU A 158 -9.44 1.60 -1.89
N ILE A 159 -9.53 2.14 -0.67
CA ILE A 159 -9.15 1.44 0.56
C ILE A 159 -9.81 0.06 0.69
N ASN A 160 -11.06 -0.05 0.27
CA ASN A 160 -11.84 -1.29 0.37
C ASN A 160 -11.32 -2.37 -0.58
N ASN A 161 -10.53 -2.00 -1.59
CA ASN A 161 -9.90 -2.92 -2.51
C ASN A 161 -8.46 -3.31 -2.14
N LEU A 162 -7.89 -2.78 -1.04
CA LEU A 162 -6.50 -3.10 -0.67
C LEU A 162 -6.28 -4.58 -0.36
N ILE A 163 -7.33 -5.32 0.01
CA ILE A 163 -7.29 -6.76 0.28
C ILE A 163 -7.35 -7.62 -1.00
N SER A 164 -7.67 -7.01 -2.15
CA SER A 164 -7.69 -7.69 -3.45
C SER A 164 -6.28 -8.06 -3.90
N GLY A 165 -6.18 -8.93 -4.93
CA GLY A 165 -4.87 -9.40 -5.40
C GLY A 165 -4.10 -10.16 -4.31
N LEU A 166 -4.80 -10.94 -3.48
CA LEU A 166 -4.21 -11.63 -2.32
C LEU A 166 -3.57 -10.67 -1.28
N GLY A 167 -4.08 -9.44 -1.20
CA GLY A 167 -3.60 -8.43 -0.25
C GLY A 167 -2.29 -7.75 -0.63
N HIS A 168 -1.75 -7.97 -1.84
CA HIS A 168 -0.51 -7.33 -2.28
C HIS A 168 -0.55 -5.79 -2.27
N PRO A 169 -1.65 -5.11 -2.63
CA PRO A 169 -1.74 -3.66 -2.47
C PRO A 169 -1.53 -3.24 -1.01
N LEU A 170 -2.18 -3.94 -0.06
CA LEU A 170 -2.02 -3.69 1.38
C LEU A 170 -0.60 -3.98 1.88
N ILE A 171 0.02 -5.07 1.41
CA ILE A 171 1.39 -5.43 1.76
C ILE A 171 2.35 -4.33 1.28
N HIS A 172 2.25 -3.90 0.01
CA HIS A 172 3.05 -2.78 -0.51
C HIS A 172 2.82 -1.50 0.28
N LEU A 173 1.56 -1.20 0.64
CA LEU A 173 1.25 -0.02 1.46
C LEU A 173 1.93 -0.09 2.84
N GLY A 174 1.94 -1.27 3.46
CA GLY A 174 2.63 -1.51 4.72
C GLY A 174 4.13 -1.21 4.63
N TYR A 175 4.82 -1.76 3.63
CA TYR A 175 6.23 -1.47 3.40
C TYR A 175 6.49 -0.02 2.99
N ALA A 176 5.58 0.61 2.25
CA ALA A 176 5.70 2.03 1.93
C ALA A 176 5.68 2.90 3.20
N GLN A 177 4.80 2.58 4.16
CA GLN A 177 4.74 3.25 5.46
C GLN A 177 5.95 2.95 6.33
N GLU A 178 6.38 1.69 6.37
CA GLU A 178 7.51 1.27 7.18
C GLU A 178 8.83 1.86 6.67
N LEU A 179 9.03 1.92 5.35
CA LEU A 179 10.26 2.42 4.73
C LEU A 179 10.21 3.92 4.40
N SER A 180 9.04 4.58 4.56
CA SER A 180 8.80 5.93 4.04
C SER A 180 9.10 6.04 2.52
N SER A 181 8.75 4.99 1.76
CA SER A 181 9.08 4.88 0.33
C SER A 181 7.92 5.31 -0.57
N ARG A 182 8.12 6.42 -1.27
CA ARG A 182 7.11 6.98 -2.21
C ARG A 182 6.91 6.08 -3.42
N THR A 183 7.99 5.47 -3.89
CA THR A 183 7.96 4.52 -5.02
C THR A 183 7.07 3.32 -4.71
N VAL A 184 7.24 2.72 -3.53
CA VAL A 184 6.43 1.55 -3.12
C VAL A 184 4.98 1.97 -2.85
N ALA A 185 4.73 3.21 -2.39
CA ALA A 185 3.37 3.74 -2.24
C ALA A 185 2.65 3.85 -3.60
N ILE A 186 3.34 4.31 -4.65
CA ILE A 186 2.80 4.37 -6.01
C ILE A 186 2.49 2.96 -6.53
N GLU A 187 3.41 2.01 -6.33
CA GLU A 187 3.16 0.61 -6.70
C GLU A 187 1.94 0.02 -5.99
N SER A 188 1.75 0.35 -4.70
CA SER A 188 0.55 -0.05 -3.95
C SER A 188 -0.73 0.47 -4.59
N LEU A 189 -0.78 1.75 -4.97
CA LEU A 189 -1.93 2.35 -5.65
C LEU A 189 -2.20 1.72 -7.01
N ALA A 190 -1.15 1.49 -7.81
CA ALA A 190 -1.27 0.83 -9.10
C ALA A 190 -1.80 -0.60 -8.97
N LEU A 191 -1.32 -1.37 -7.99
CA LEU A 191 -1.83 -2.70 -7.68
C LEU A 191 -3.29 -2.64 -7.21
N ALA A 192 -3.65 -1.68 -6.34
CA ALA A 192 -5.03 -1.49 -5.90
C ALA A 192 -5.97 -1.18 -7.07
N ALA A 193 -5.51 -0.41 -8.06
CA ALA A 193 -6.28 -0.11 -9.27
C ALA A 193 -6.38 -1.31 -10.22
N CYS A 194 -5.28 -2.04 -10.45
CA CYS A 194 -5.22 -3.19 -11.36
C CYS A 194 -5.98 -4.42 -10.85
N PHE A 195 -6.02 -4.62 -9.53
CA PHE A 195 -6.75 -5.73 -8.91
C PHE A 195 -8.14 -5.32 -8.38
N TYR A 196 -8.66 -4.18 -8.83
CA TYR A 196 -10.02 -3.76 -8.53
C TYR A 196 -11.05 -4.77 -9.02
N ASN A 197 -11.97 -5.15 -8.13
CA ASN A 197 -12.94 -6.21 -8.37
C ASN A 197 -14.18 -6.05 -7.48
N ASP A 198 -15.25 -6.78 -7.77
CA ASP A 198 -16.55 -6.61 -7.10
C ASP A 198 -16.56 -6.89 -5.58
N TRP A 199 -15.47 -7.38 -4.99
CA TRP A 199 -15.40 -7.58 -3.53
C TRP A 199 -15.57 -6.27 -2.76
N HIS A 200 -15.14 -5.14 -3.34
CA HIS A 200 -15.32 -3.82 -2.72
C HIS A 200 -16.80 -3.50 -2.45
N VAL A 201 -17.74 -4.03 -3.25
CA VAL A 201 -19.18 -3.75 -3.14
C VAL A 201 -19.75 -4.17 -1.79
N TYR A 202 -19.25 -5.27 -1.21
CA TYR A 202 -19.69 -5.74 0.10
C TYR A 202 -19.24 -4.82 1.25
N LEU A 203 -18.20 -4.01 1.03
CA LEU A 203 -17.70 -3.03 1.98
C LEU A 203 -18.26 -1.63 1.72
N ASP A 204 -18.44 -1.27 0.46
CA ASP A 204 -18.92 0.05 0.03
C ASP A 204 -20.42 0.25 0.25
N ASP A 205 -21.24 -0.79 0.02
CA ASP A 205 -22.69 -0.68 0.10
C ASP A 205 -23.21 -1.08 1.49
N PRO A 206 -23.76 -0.12 2.28
CA PRO A 206 -24.28 -0.39 3.62
C PRO A 206 -25.38 -1.45 3.66
N LYS A 207 -26.01 -1.78 2.52
CA LYS A 207 -27.03 -2.85 2.49
C LYS A 207 -26.46 -4.23 2.82
N TYR A 208 -25.16 -4.45 2.58
CA TYR A 208 -24.47 -5.70 2.89
C TYR A 208 -23.88 -5.73 4.31
N THR A 209 -23.66 -4.57 4.92
CA THR A 209 -23.13 -4.42 6.28
C THR A 209 -24.21 -3.94 7.24
N LYS A 210 -25.16 -4.84 7.57
CA LYS A 210 -26.19 -4.55 8.57
C LYS A 210 -25.67 -4.83 9.99
N PRO A 211 -25.87 -3.93 10.96
CA PRO A 211 -25.57 -4.23 12.35
C PRO A 211 -26.30 -5.50 12.81
N ALA A 212 -25.63 -6.35 13.59
CA ALA A 212 -26.28 -7.49 14.20
C ALA A 212 -27.42 -7.00 15.12
N PRO A 213 -28.55 -7.73 15.25
CA PRO A 213 -29.63 -7.34 16.15
C PRO A 213 -29.16 -7.18 17.60
N ASN A 214 -28.20 -8.02 18.01
CA ASN A 214 -27.55 -7.99 19.32
C ASN A 214 -26.03 -7.92 19.09
N PRO A 215 -25.45 -6.72 18.90
CA PRO A 215 -24.00 -6.58 18.72
C PRO A 215 -23.29 -6.99 20.02
N THR A 216 -22.22 -7.77 19.90
CA THR A 216 -21.37 -8.18 21.02
C THR A 216 -19.91 -8.16 20.58
N ASP A 217 -19.05 -7.69 21.47
CA ASP A 217 -17.60 -7.62 21.23
C ASP A 217 -16.88 -8.87 21.78
N SER A 218 -17.63 -9.78 22.42
CA SER A 218 -17.10 -11.01 22.99
C SER A 218 -17.07 -12.13 21.96
N LEU A 219 -15.86 -12.53 21.56
CA LEU A 219 -15.66 -13.69 20.67
C LEU A 219 -16.29 -14.96 21.27
N PHE A 220 -16.21 -15.14 22.59
CA PHE A 220 -16.82 -16.29 23.27
C PHE A 220 -18.35 -16.29 23.11
N THR A 221 -19.00 -15.13 23.22
CA THR A 221 -20.44 -15.01 23.01
C THR A 221 -20.84 -15.27 21.54
N ILE A 222 -19.95 -15.00 20.59
CA ILE A 222 -20.15 -15.31 19.17
C ILE A 222 -19.98 -16.82 18.91
N LEU A 223 -19.02 -17.45 19.58
CA LEU A 223 -18.64 -18.86 19.36
C LEU A 223 -19.44 -19.86 20.20
N ASP A 224 -20.01 -19.47 21.33
CA ASP A 224 -20.83 -20.32 22.22
C ASP A 224 -22.25 -20.57 21.67
N ARG A 225 -22.36 -20.93 20.38
CA ARG A 225 -23.61 -21.38 19.77
C ARG A 225 -23.82 -22.88 19.93
#